data_AF-A0A2W5C902-F1
#
_entry.id   AF-A0A2W5C902-F1
#
_cell.length_a   1.000
_cell.length_b   1.000
_cell.length_c   1.000
_cell.angle_alpha   90.00
_cell.angle_beta   90.00
_cell.angle_gamma   90.00
#
_symmetry.space_group_name_H-M   'P 1'
#
loop_
_entity.id
_entity.type
_entity.pdbx_description
1 polymer ?
#
loop_
_entity_poly.entity_id
_entity_poly.type
_entity_poly.pdbx_seq_one_letter_code
_entity_poly.pdbx_strand_id
1 'polypeptide(L)' 'MSNIPQFINQVKAETAKVVWPTSRETMMTTLMVIIMTTVLGLFFFGVDHFYSLIVRSLLSLAA' A
#
# COMPACT_ATOMS: atom_id res chain seq x y z
N MET A 1 25.49 -27.65 22.67
CA MET A 1 24.42 -26.62 22.51
C MET A 1 24.87 -25.29 23.15
N SER A 2 26.09 -24.82 22.83
CA SER A 2 26.75 -23.65 23.45
C SER A 2 26.80 -22.41 22.54
N ASN A 3 25.98 -22.36 21.50
CA ASN A 3 26.14 -21.40 20.40
C ASN A 3 25.04 -20.31 20.39
N ILE A 4 24.02 -20.43 21.25
CA ILE A 4 22.89 -19.48 21.33
C ILE A 4 23.33 -18.08 21.80
N PRO A 5 24.24 -17.92 22.79
CA PRO A 5 24.69 -16.59 23.20
C PRO A 5 25.46 -15.85 22.11
N GLN A 6 26.28 -16.58 21.33
CA GLN A 6 27.01 -16.02 20.18
C GLN A 6 26.08 -15.63 19.03
N PHE A 7 25.03 -16.43 18.78
CA PHE A 7 24.00 -16.11 17.79
C PHE A 7 23.24 -14.82 18.13
N ILE A 8 22.87 -14.60 19.39
CA ILE A 8 22.21 -13.35 19.82
C ILE A 8 23.13 -12.14 19.61
N ASN A 9 24.43 -12.28 19.86
CA ASN A 9 25.39 -11.22 19.62
C ASN A 9 25.56 -10.91 18.12
N GLN A 10 25.56 -11.95 17.26
CA GLN A 10 25.55 -11.78 15.81
C GLN A 10 24.26 -11.09 15.32
N VAL A 11 23.09 -11.52 15.79
CA VAL A 11 21.81 -10.89 15.42
C VAL A 11 21.77 -9.42 15.85
N LYS A 12 22.26 -9.08 17.04
CA LYS A 12 22.40 -7.67 17.47
C LYS A 12 23.34 -6.88 16.55
N ALA A 13 24.47 -7.47 16.15
CA ALA A 13 25.42 -6.82 15.24
C ALA A 13 24.83 -6.62 13.83
N GLU A 14 24.05 -7.56 13.31
CA GLU A 14 23.33 -7.41 12.03
C GLU A 14 22.15 -6.44 12.13
N THR A 15 21.43 -6.45 13.26
CA THR A 15 20.32 -5.52 13.51
C THR A 15 20.81 -4.07 13.59
N ALA A 16 22.02 -3.84 14.11
CA ALA A 16 22.64 -2.52 14.13
C ALA A 16 22.98 -1.97 12.73
N LYS A 17 23.08 -2.83 11.71
CA LYS A 17 23.25 -2.40 10.31
C LYS A 17 21.92 -2.03 9.64
N VAL A 18 20.78 -2.29 10.29
CA VAL A 18 19.47 -1.91 9.77
C VAL A 18 19.31 -0.39 9.92
N VAL A 19 19.60 0.32 8.84
CA VAL A 19 19.37 1.75 8.75
C VAL A 19 17.89 1.97 8.52
N TRP A 20 17.16 2.36 9.57
CA TRP A 20 15.78 2.78 9.42
C TRP A 20 15.72 4.15 8.73
N PRO A 21 14.86 4.30 7.71
CA PRO A 21 14.65 5.58 7.05
C PRO A 21 14.17 6.62 8.05
N THR A 22 14.52 7.88 7.79
CA THR A 22 14.06 8.98 8.64
C THR A 22 12.53 9.11 8.55
N SER A 23 11.89 9.63 9.60
CA SER A 23 10.43 9.87 9.58
C SER A 23 10.01 10.77 8.41
N ARG A 24 10.92 11.65 7.96
CA ARG A 24 10.72 12.53 6.81
C ARG A 24 10.68 11.75 5.50
N GLU A 25 11.63 10.86 5.25
CA GLU A 25 11.66 10.02 4.04
C GLU A 25 10.48 9.06 3.98
N THR A 26 10.10 8.51 5.13
CA THR A 26 8.91 7.64 5.27
C THR A 26 7.64 8.40 4.88
N MET A 27 7.49 9.63 5.38
CA MET A 27 6.33 10.47 5.07
C MET A 27 6.27 10.86 3.59
N MET A 28 7.42 11.21 2.98
CA MET A 28 7.47 11.57 1.56
C MET A 28 7.11 10.37 0.65
N THR A 29 7.62 9.19 0.97
CA THR A 29 7.29 7.95 0.24
C THR A 29 5.81 7.58 0.41
N THR A 30 5.28 7.74 1.63
CA THR A 30 3.86 7.50 1.92
C THR A 30 2.97 8.45 1.13
N LEU A 31 3.31 9.74 1.09
CA LEU A 31 2.55 10.75 0.34
C LEU A 31 2.52 10.43 -1.16
N MET A 32 3.65 10.00 -1.73
CA MET A 32 3.73 9.59 -3.14
C MET A 32 2.76 8.43 -3.44
N VAL A 33 2.72 7.42 -2.58
CA VAL A 33 1.81 6.27 -2.71
C VAL A 33 0.35 6.71 -2.55
N ILE A 34 0.05 7.59 -1.59
CA ILE A 34 -1.31 8.12 -1.39
C ILE A 34 -1.80 8.82 -2.66
N ILE A 35 -0.96 9.66 -3.29
CA ILE A 35 -1.35 10.37 -4.52
C ILE A 35 -1.66 9.36 -5.63
N MET A 36 -0.78 8.39 -5.88
CA MET A 36 -0.98 7.38 -6.93
C MET A 36 -2.26 6.56 -6.71
N THR A 37 -2.46 6.07 -5.48
CA THR A 37 -3.62 5.26 -5.12
C THR A 37 -4.92 6.07 -5.13
N THR A 38 -4.88 7.34 -4.76
CA THR A 38 -6.04 8.25 -4.84
C THR A 38 -6.45 8.48 -6.29
N VAL A 39 -5.50 8.69 -7.21
CA VAL A 39 -5.80 8.87 -8.64
C VAL A 39 -6.44 7.61 -9.23
N LEU A 40 -5.86 6.44 -8.96
CA LEU A 40 -6.43 5.15 -9.39
C LEU A 40 -7.81 4.91 -8.77
N GLY A 41 -7.99 5.22 -7.49
CA GLY A 41 -9.27 5.09 -6.79
C GLY A 41 -10.36 5.99 -7.38
N LEU A 42 -10.03 7.25 -7.70
CA LEU A 42 -10.96 8.17 -8.38
C LEU A 42 -11.33 7.68 -9.77
N PHE A 43 -10.38 7.12 -10.52
CA PHE A 43 -10.65 6.56 -11.84
C PHE A 43 -11.63 5.39 -11.75
N PHE A 44 -11.38 4.42 -10.86
CA PHE A 44 -12.29 3.29 -10.67
C PHE A 44 -13.67 3.75 -10.22
N PHE A 45 -13.75 4.67 -9.25
CA PHE A 45 -15.01 5.24 -8.79
C PHE A 45 -15.84 5.86 -9.92
N GLY A 46 -15.20 6.59 -10.84
CA GLY A 46 -15.87 7.15 -12.02
C GLY A 46 -16.39 6.06 -12.97
N VAL A 47 -15.59 5.03 -13.21
CA VAL A 47 -15.97 3.89 -14.07
C VAL A 47 -17.13 3.11 -13.45
N ASP A 48 -17.09 2.83 -12.15
CA ASP A 48 -18.15 2.14 -11.41
C ASP A 48 -19.48 2.91 -11.49
N HIS A 49 -19.41 4.23 -11.34
CA HIS A 49 -20.60 5.09 -11.47
C HIS A 49 -21.18 5.02 -12.88
N PHE A 50 -20.33 5.12 -13.91
CA PHE A 50 -20.74 5.02 -15.30
C PHE A 50 -21.35 3.65 -15.65
N TYR A 51 -20.70 2.56 -15.23
CA TYR A 51 -21.22 1.21 -15.41
C TYR A 51 -22.58 1.02 -14.72
N SER A 52 -22.73 1.55 -13.50
CA SER A 52 -24.00 1.44 -12.76
C SER A 52 -25.16 2.13 -13.47
N LEU A 53 -24.92 3.27 -14.13
CA LEU A 53 -25.92 3.99 -14.92
C LEU A 53 -26.33 3.17 -16.15
N ILE A 54 -25.35 2.62 -16.89
CA ILE A 54 -25.60 1.79 -18.07
C ILE A 54 -26.42 0.56 -17.70
N VAL A 55 -26.00 -0.17 -16.65
CA VAL A 55 -26.70 -1.39 -16.22
C VAL A 55 -28.13 -1.07 -15.79
N ARG A 56 -28.35 0.05 -15.08
CA ARG A 56 -29.70 0.49 -14.70
C ARG A 56 -30.55 0.83 -15.92
N SER A 57 -30.00 1.53 -16.92
CA SER A 57 -30.72 1.85 -18.16
C SER A 57 -31.07 0.59 -18.96
N LEU A 58 -30.17 -0.40 -19.03
CA LEU A 58 -30.44 -1.66 -19.71
C LEU A 58 -31.50 -2.49 -18.98
N LEU A 59 -31.44 -2.56 -17.65
CA LEU A 59 -32.46 -3.24 -16.86
C LEU A 59 -33.83 -2.56 -16.96
N SER A 60 -33.89 -1.22 -17.06
CA SER A 60 -35.16 -0.51 -17.24
C SER A 60 -35.72 -0.60 -18.66
N LEU A 61 -34.90 -0.99 -19.65
CA LEU A 61 -35.35 -1.22 -21.03
C LEU A 61 -35.82 -2.66 -21.25
N ALA A 62 -35.33 -3.59 -20.44
CA ALA A 62 -35.66 -5.02 -20.47
C ALA A 62 -36.84 -5.40 -19.54
N ALA A 63 -37.15 -4.55 -18.55
CA ALA A 63 -38.35 -4.63 -17.72
C ALA A 63 -39.53 -3.90 -18.38
#